data_AF-A0A7X0RRK1-F1
#
_entry.id   AF-A0A7X0RRK1-F1
#
_cell.length_a   1.000
_cell.length_b   1.000
_cell.length_c   1.000
_cell.angle_alpha   90.00
_cell.angle_beta   90.00
_cell.angle_gamma   90.00
#
_symmetry.space_group_name_H-M   'P 1'
#
loop_
_entity.id
_entity.type
_entity.pdbx_description
1 polymer ?
#
loop_
_entity_poly.entity_id
_entity_poly.type
_entity_poly.pdbx_seq_one_letter_code
_entity_poly.pdbx_strand_id
1 'polypeptide(L)'
;MRKRKKKLNTPRSKRMNKEGRLQSAAGWLKKYNGNHVIRGYRKHFAVDAETAIAELRILGVPLSDEAVRNARVSAQAAVKAKQARKDKRQRLQEQGQLSHIVQWSDETYAFIAGYTEWGFPYGITWEEMEQFADQESLHRTAPPRGGKGPVSSEDERDWPKAEERDAEEVPFDLEAFMRYADEDDDPSIPT
;
A
#
# COMPACT_ATOMS: atom_id res chain seq x y z
N MET A 1 -31.15 -31.62 -12.39
CA MET A 1 -29.96 -30.88 -12.87
C MET A 1 -29.07 -30.48 -11.70
N ARG A 2 -27.78 -30.82 -11.70
CA ARG A 2 -26.83 -30.38 -10.65
C ARG A 2 -26.54 -28.88 -10.84
N LYS A 3 -26.85 -28.06 -9.83
CA LYS A 3 -26.50 -26.63 -9.84
C LYS A 3 -24.97 -26.46 -9.88
N ARG A 4 -24.45 -25.65 -10.81
CA ARG A 4 -23.02 -25.31 -10.89
C ARG A 4 -22.60 -24.56 -9.62
N LYS A 5 -21.54 -25.02 -8.95
CA LYS A 5 -20.96 -24.32 -7.79
C LYS A 5 -20.39 -22.98 -8.25
N LYS A 6 -20.80 -21.89 -7.61
CA LYS A 6 -20.23 -20.54 -7.84
C LYS A 6 -18.75 -20.57 -7.43
N LYS A 7 -17.87 -20.01 -8.27
CA LYS A 7 -16.45 -19.87 -7.93
C LYS A 7 -16.31 -18.79 -6.86
N LEU A 8 -15.77 -19.15 -5.70
CA LEU A 8 -15.43 -18.19 -4.64
C LEU A 8 -14.15 -17.44 -5.02
N ASN A 9 -14.16 -16.11 -4.89
CA ASN A 9 -12.99 -15.25 -5.16
C ASN A 9 -11.90 -15.37 -4.07
N THR A 10 -12.22 -15.99 -2.92
CA THR A 10 -11.25 -16.19 -1.84
C THR A 10 -10.13 -17.15 -2.27
N PRO A 11 -8.83 -16.81 -2.08
CA PRO A 11 -7.71 -17.68 -2.42
C PRO A 11 -7.82 -19.08 -1.80
N ARG A 12 -7.36 -20.10 -2.52
CA ARG A 12 -7.46 -21.51 -2.05
C ARG A 12 -6.84 -21.72 -0.67
N SER A 13 -5.67 -21.11 -0.41
CA SER A 13 -4.96 -21.21 0.87
C SER A 13 -5.84 -20.82 2.06
N LYS A 14 -6.57 -19.69 1.94
CA LYS A 14 -7.47 -19.17 2.98
C LYS A 14 -8.76 -19.97 3.17
N ARG A 15 -9.12 -20.85 2.23
CA ARG A 15 -10.33 -21.70 2.31
C ARG A 15 -10.06 -23.08 2.90
N MET A 16 -8.79 -23.48 2.99
CA MET A 16 -8.43 -24.85 3.32
C MET A 16 -8.52 -25.08 4.82
N ASN A 17 -9.22 -26.16 5.21
CA ASN A 17 -9.25 -26.62 6.59
C ASN A 17 -7.91 -27.26 6.98
N LYS A 18 -7.73 -27.54 8.27
CA LYS A 18 -6.51 -28.14 8.82
C LYS A 18 -6.14 -29.46 8.14
N GLU A 19 -7.10 -30.36 7.95
CA GLU A 19 -6.87 -31.67 7.32
C GLU A 19 -6.39 -31.54 5.87
N GLY A 20 -7.04 -30.68 5.08
CA GLY A 20 -6.61 -30.41 3.71
C GLY A 20 -5.22 -29.79 3.64
N ARG A 21 -4.83 -28.97 4.63
CA ARG A 21 -3.45 -28.48 4.77
C ARG A 21 -2.49 -29.61 5.04
N LEU A 22 -2.74 -30.48 6.00
CA LEU A 22 -1.85 -31.60 6.31
C LEU A 22 -1.69 -32.55 5.11
N GLN A 23 -2.77 -32.86 4.39
CA GLN A 23 -2.73 -33.71 3.19
C GLN A 23 -1.89 -33.08 2.06
N SER A 24 -2.06 -31.78 1.80
CA SER A 24 -1.31 -31.08 0.74
C SER A 24 0.12 -30.70 1.15
N ALA A 25 0.35 -30.54 2.45
CA ALA A 25 1.64 -30.14 3.00
C ALA A 25 2.75 -31.17 2.72
N ALA A 26 2.46 -32.47 2.76
CA ALA A 26 3.45 -33.50 2.43
C ALA A 26 3.98 -33.34 0.99
N GLY A 27 3.10 -33.05 0.03
CA GLY A 27 3.49 -32.78 -1.36
C GLY A 27 4.21 -31.45 -1.54
N TRP A 28 3.81 -30.42 -0.77
CA TRP A 28 4.47 -29.13 -0.77
C TRP A 28 5.89 -29.21 -0.21
N LEU A 29 6.09 -29.94 0.89
CA LEU A 29 7.38 -30.07 1.56
C LEU A 29 8.43 -30.72 0.65
N LYS A 30 8.04 -31.72 -0.14
CA LYS A 30 8.91 -32.34 -1.16
C LYS A 30 9.40 -31.35 -2.23
N LYS A 31 8.61 -30.31 -2.51
CA LYS A 31 8.92 -29.27 -3.51
C LYS A 31 9.59 -28.05 -2.90
N TYR A 32 9.57 -27.92 -1.58
CA TYR A 32 10.06 -26.73 -0.89
C TYR A 32 11.58 -26.80 -0.72
N ASN A 33 12.29 -25.84 -1.32
CA ASN A 33 13.75 -25.75 -1.31
C ASN A 33 14.28 -24.59 -0.45
N GLY A 34 13.44 -23.95 0.36
CA GLY A 34 13.82 -22.79 1.15
C GLY A 34 14.40 -23.15 2.52
N ASN A 35 15.28 -22.28 3.04
CA ASN A 35 15.90 -22.49 4.36
C ASN A 35 14.92 -22.30 5.53
N HIS A 36 13.85 -21.52 5.35
CA HIS A 36 12.95 -21.10 6.42
C HIS A 36 11.59 -21.81 6.34
N VAL A 37 11.56 -23.11 6.66
CA VAL A 37 10.37 -23.96 6.49
C VAL A 37 9.13 -23.38 7.19
N ILE A 38 9.25 -22.88 8.43
CA ILE A 38 8.14 -22.27 9.17
C ILE A 38 7.58 -21.06 8.40
N ARG A 39 8.45 -20.17 7.91
CA ARG A 39 8.04 -18.98 7.13
C ARG A 39 7.44 -19.37 5.79
N GLY A 40 8.01 -20.36 5.11
CA GLY A 40 7.49 -20.91 3.85
C GLY A 40 6.09 -21.48 4.02
N TYR A 41 5.89 -22.26 5.08
CA TYR A 41 4.61 -22.90 5.39
C TYR A 41 3.52 -21.86 5.65
N ARG A 42 3.80 -20.86 6.50
CA ARG A 42 2.89 -19.75 6.79
C ARG A 42 2.45 -19.02 5.54
N LYS A 43 3.40 -18.69 4.65
CA LYS A 43 3.10 -17.98 3.39
C LYS A 43 2.27 -18.83 2.44
N HIS A 44 2.60 -20.11 2.29
CA HIS A 44 1.91 -20.98 1.35
C HIS A 44 0.47 -21.28 1.78
N PHE A 45 0.26 -21.55 3.08
CA PHE A 45 -1.03 -21.93 3.63
C PHE A 45 -1.81 -20.78 4.30
N ALA A 46 -1.24 -19.58 4.33
CA ALA A 46 -1.81 -18.39 4.97
C ALA A 46 -2.21 -18.62 6.44
N VAL A 47 -1.30 -19.21 7.23
CA VAL A 47 -1.50 -19.52 8.65
C VAL A 47 -0.56 -18.75 9.57
N ASP A 48 -0.90 -18.71 10.86
CA ASP A 48 -0.07 -18.12 11.91
C ASP A 48 1.16 -18.96 12.25
N ALA A 49 2.12 -18.33 12.93
CA ALA A 49 3.37 -19.00 13.30
C ALA A 49 3.15 -20.21 14.20
N GLU A 50 2.28 -20.11 15.19
CA GLU A 50 1.97 -21.21 16.11
C GLU A 50 1.30 -22.38 15.40
N THR A 51 0.35 -22.08 14.51
CA THR A 51 -0.33 -23.10 13.70
C THR A 51 0.66 -23.81 12.78
N ALA A 52 1.53 -23.06 12.10
CA ALA A 52 2.57 -23.65 11.25
C ALA A 52 3.53 -24.55 12.04
N ILE A 53 3.96 -24.14 13.24
CA ILE A 53 4.82 -24.95 14.10
C ILE A 53 4.12 -26.25 14.51
N ALA A 54 2.85 -26.19 14.93
CA ALA A 54 2.08 -27.36 15.32
C ALA A 54 1.87 -28.34 14.15
N GLU A 55 1.51 -27.83 12.98
CA GLU A 55 1.27 -28.65 11.79
C GLU A 55 2.56 -29.27 11.25
N LEU A 56 3.68 -28.54 11.24
CA LEU A 56 4.99 -29.07 10.85
C LEU A 56 5.50 -30.15 11.80
N ARG A 57 5.21 -30.04 13.11
CA ARG A 57 5.50 -31.10 14.09
C ARG A 57 4.70 -32.37 13.82
N ILE A 58 3.42 -32.24 13.48
CA ILE A 58 2.57 -33.38 13.10
C ILE A 58 3.12 -34.08 11.85
N LEU A 59 3.65 -33.30 10.89
CA LEU A 59 4.27 -33.82 9.67
C LEU A 59 5.66 -34.45 9.90
N GLY A 60 6.18 -34.43 11.13
CA GLY A 60 7.47 -35.02 11.48
C GLY A 60 8.67 -34.22 10.96
N VAL A 61 8.49 -32.93 10.65
CA VAL A 61 9.60 -32.08 10.19
C VAL A 61 10.50 -31.73 11.38
N PRO A 62 11.81 -31.98 11.32
CA PRO A 62 12.72 -31.58 12.38
C PRO A 62 12.82 -30.06 12.41
N LEU A 63 12.32 -29.44 13.48
CA LEU A 63 12.43 -28.01 13.72
C LEU A 63 13.44 -27.77 14.85
N SER A 64 14.47 -26.98 14.57
CA SER A 64 15.35 -26.48 15.63
C SER A 64 14.58 -25.59 16.60
N ASP A 65 14.86 -25.72 17.89
CA ASP A 65 14.27 -24.87 18.93
C ASP A 65 14.55 -23.39 18.68
N GLU A 66 15.70 -23.08 18.09
CA GLU A 66 16.03 -21.71 17.70
C GLU A 66 15.09 -21.18 16.61
N ALA A 67 14.78 -22.00 15.59
CA ALA A 67 13.86 -21.61 14.53
C ALA A 67 12.45 -21.36 15.08
N VAL A 68 12.01 -22.15 16.07
CA VAL A 68 10.73 -21.97 16.76
C VAL A 68 10.73 -20.69 17.58
N ARG A 69 11.79 -20.42 18.34
CA ARG A 69 11.94 -19.16 19.11
C ARG A 69 11.93 -17.95 18.18
N ASN A 70 12.74 -17.95 17.13
CA ASN A 70 12.82 -16.86 16.17
C ASN A 70 11.47 -16.60 15.48
N ALA A 71 10.72 -17.67 15.13
CA ALA A 71 9.38 -17.53 14.56
C ALA A 71 8.38 -16.88 15.53
N ARG A 72 8.42 -17.24 16.82
CA ARG A 72 7.57 -16.65 17.87
C ARG A 72 7.93 -15.19 18.15
N VAL A 73 9.21 -14.90 18.33
CA VAL A 73 9.71 -13.53 18.55
C VAL A 73 9.35 -12.64 17.38
N SER A 74 9.56 -13.09 16.14
CA SER A 74 9.19 -12.33 14.95
C SER A 74 7.68 -12.08 14.86
N ALA A 75 6.85 -13.07 15.18
CA ALA A 75 5.40 -12.91 15.20
C ALA A 75 4.95 -11.89 16.27
N GLN A 76 5.50 -11.97 17.49
CA GLN A 76 5.22 -11.02 18.56
C GLN A 76 5.71 -9.60 18.22
N ALA A 77 6.90 -9.48 17.63
CA ALA A 77 7.45 -8.20 17.19
C ALA A 77 6.55 -7.55 16.13
N ALA A 78 6.02 -8.33 15.18
CA ALA A 78 5.09 -7.82 14.18
C ALA A 78 3.78 -7.30 14.80
N VAL A 79 3.22 -8.03 15.78
CA VAL A 79 2.02 -7.59 16.50
C VAL A 79 2.29 -6.31 17.29
N LYS A 80 3.41 -6.25 18.04
CA LYS A 80 3.81 -5.05 18.78
C LYS A 80 4.05 -3.85 17.87
N ALA A 81 4.72 -4.05 16.74
CA ALA A 81 4.95 -2.99 15.75
C ALA A 81 3.63 -2.45 15.19
N LYS A 82 2.68 -3.33 14.87
CA LYS A 82 1.34 -2.93 14.44
C LYS A 82 0.60 -2.13 15.53
N GLN A 83 0.67 -2.56 16.78
CA GLN A 83 0.06 -1.85 17.89
C GLN A 83 0.71 -0.47 18.10
N ALA A 84 2.04 -0.40 18.13
CA ALA A 84 2.77 0.85 18.29
C ALA A 84 2.46 1.86 17.17
N ARG A 85 2.29 1.40 15.92
CA ARG A 85 1.84 2.25 14.80
C ARG A 85 0.43 2.79 15.02
N LYS A 86 -0.49 1.93 15.46
CA LYS A 86 -1.86 2.32 15.79
C LYS A 86 -1.89 3.36 16.93
N ASP A 87 -1.13 3.13 17.99
CA ASP A 87 -1.05 4.03 19.15
C ASP A 87 -0.41 5.37 18.75
N LYS A 88 0.67 5.37 17.95
CA LYS A 88 1.29 6.58 17.41
C LYS A 88 0.28 7.39 16.60
N ARG A 89 -0.52 6.73 15.75
CA ARG A 89 -1.57 7.38 14.95
C ARG A 89 -2.65 8.01 15.82
N GLN A 90 -3.13 7.29 16.84
CA GLN A 90 -4.14 7.81 17.76
C GLN A 90 -3.64 9.09 18.45
N ARG A 91 -2.39 9.11 18.92
CA ARG A 91 -1.78 10.31 19.52
C ARG A 91 -1.69 11.48 18.55
N LEU A 92 -1.33 11.24 17.29
CA LEU A 92 -1.26 12.30 16.27
C LEU A 92 -2.65 12.87 15.91
N GLN A 93 -3.68 12.02 15.93
CA GLN A 93 -5.07 12.45 15.75
C GLN A 93 -5.56 13.30 16.92
N GLU A 94 -5.30 12.87 18.17
CA GLU A 94 -5.65 13.62 19.40
C GLU A 94 -4.96 14.98 19.46
N GLN A 95 -3.73 15.09 18.96
CA GLN A 95 -2.97 16.34 18.89
C GLN A 95 -3.40 17.26 17.73
N GLY A 96 -4.43 16.89 16.95
CA GLY A 96 -4.93 17.70 15.84
C GLY A 96 -4.02 17.78 14.61
N GLN A 97 -2.84 17.14 14.65
CA GLN A 97 -1.85 17.14 13.56
C GLN A 97 -2.34 16.43 12.29
N LEU A 98 -3.38 15.61 12.41
CA LEU A 98 -4.02 14.90 11.28
C LEU A 98 -5.44 15.42 10.97
N SER A 99 -5.89 16.51 11.59
CA SER A 99 -7.29 16.98 11.52
C SER A 99 -7.86 17.11 10.10
N HIS A 100 -7.10 17.62 9.14
CA HIS A 100 -7.52 17.77 7.74
C HIS A 100 -7.59 16.43 6.97
N ILE A 101 -6.74 15.46 7.35
CA ILE A 101 -6.72 14.11 6.77
C ILE A 101 -7.83 13.25 7.36
N VAL A 102 -8.18 13.48 8.64
CA VAL A 102 -9.18 12.72 9.39
C VAL A 102 -10.54 12.73 8.71
N GLN A 103 -10.95 13.87 8.14
CA GLN A 103 -12.26 14.01 7.49
C GLN A 103 -12.47 13.07 6.30
N TRP A 104 -11.38 12.66 5.64
CA TRP A 104 -11.40 11.77 4.47
C TRP A 104 -10.65 10.45 4.75
N SER A 105 -10.45 10.08 6.02
CA SER A 105 -9.77 8.85 6.42
C SER A 105 -10.68 7.93 7.22
N ASP A 106 -10.38 6.64 7.22
CA ASP A 106 -11.09 5.64 8.03
C ASP A 106 -10.09 4.66 8.70
N GLU A 107 -10.58 3.53 9.23
CA GLU A 107 -9.72 2.51 9.86
C GLU A 107 -8.73 1.86 8.88
N THR A 108 -9.08 1.80 7.59
CA THR A 108 -8.34 1.09 6.53
C THR A 108 -7.51 2.07 5.68
N TYR A 109 -8.09 3.20 5.32
CA TYR A 109 -7.57 4.22 4.43
C TYR A 109 -7.06 5.43 5.21
N ALA A 110 -5.82 5.81 4.96
CA ALA A 110 -5.24 7.06 5.43
C ALA A 110 -5.81 8.27 4.68
N PHE A 111 -6.17 8.07 3.41
CA PHE A 111 -6.83 9.08 2.60
C PHE A 111 -7.74 8.39 1.58
N ILE A 112 -9.03 8.75 1.57
CA ILE A 112 -10.04 8.28 0.62
C ILE A 112 -10.16 9.35 -0.47
N ALA A 113 -9.71 9.00 -1.68
CA ALA A 113 -9.78 9.90 -2.84
C ALA A 113 -11.21 9.99 -3.41
N GLY A 114 -12.04 8.98 -3.15
CA GLY A 114 -13.43 8.94 -3.57
C GLY A 114 -14.07 7.58 -3.35
N TYR A 115 -15.32 7.47 -3.78
CA TYR A 115 -16.10 6.25 -3.76
C TYR A 115 -16.42 5.84 -5.19
N THR A 116 -16.29 4.55 -5.47
CA THR A 116 -16.79 3.96 -6.72
C THR A 116 -18.33 4.06 -6.79
N GLU A 117 -18.91 3.90 -7.97
CA GLU A 117 -20.36 3.91 -8.20
C GLU A 117 -21.14 2.90 -7.33
N TRP A 118 -20.45 1.85 -6.86
CA TRP A 118 -20.98 0.84 -5.94
C TRP A 118 -20.71 1.15 -4.45
N GLY A 119 -20.22 2.34 -4.14
CA GLY A 119 -19.97 2.79 -2.76
C GLY A 119 -18.69 2.22 -2.12
N PHE A 120 -17.81 1.58 -2.86
CA PHE A 120 -16.51 1.14 -2.32
C PHE A 120 -15.50 2.30 -2.31
N PRO A 121 -14.88 2.63 -1.16
CA PRO A 121 -13.84 3.65 -1.10
C PRO A 121 -12.58 3.20 -1.83
N TYR A 122 -11.89 4.13 -2.46
CA TYR A 122 -10.53 3.93 -2.97
C TYR A 122 -9.64 5.10 -2.58
N GLY A 123 -8.37 4.81 -2.34
CA GLY A 123 -7.42 5.79 -1.80
C GLY A 123 -6.15 5.13 -1.29
N ILE A 124 -5.40 5.87 -0.45
CA ILE A 124 -4.13 5.42 0.12
C ILE A 124 -4.40 4.78 1.48
N THR A 125 -3.99 3.52 1.66
CA THR A 125 -4.08 2.84 2.96
C THR A 125 -3.05 3.34 3.95
N TRP A 126 -3.28 3.14 5.25
CA TRP A 126 -2.28 3.46 6.28
C TRP A 126 -0.96 2.70 6.04
N GLU A 127 -1.04 1.47 5.54
CA GLU A 127 0.14 0.66 5.23
C GLU A 127 0.92 1.23 4.03
N GLU A 128 0.24 1.74 3.01
CA GLU A 128 0.86 2.38 1.85
C GLU A 128 1.46 3.75 2.19
N MET A 129 0.74 4.58 2.95
CA MET A 129 1.25 5.90 3.38
C MET A 129 2.57 5.77 4.17
N GLU A 130 2.67 4.78 5.07
CA GLU A 130 3.91 4.50 5.78
C GLU A 130 5.03 3.98 4.87
N GLN A 131 4.70 3.22 3.82
CA GLN A 131 5.69 2.77 2.84
C GLN A 131 6.22 3.92 1.96
N PHE A 132 5.40 4.95 1.71
CA PHE A 132 5.77 6.11 0.90
C PHE A 132 6.39 7.27 1.69
N ALA A 133 6.46 7.17 3.03
CA ALA A 133 6.97 8.25 3.88
C ALA A 133 8.46 8.60 3.62
N ASP A 134 9.22 7.68 3.03
CA ASP A 134 10.61 7.93 2.61
C ASP A 134 10.66 8.18 1.09
N GLN A 135 11.26 9.30 0.66
CA GLN A 135 11.33 9.67 -0.77
C GLN A 135 12.09 8.62 -1.63
N GLU A 136 12.97 7.85 -0.98
CA GLU A 136 13.71 6.72 -1.54
C GLU A 136 12.80 5.49 -1.84
N SER A 137 11.76 5.26 -1.05
CA SER A 137 10.84 4.13 -1.26
C SER A 137 9.80 4.40 -2.36
N LEU A 138 9.43 5.66 -2.61
CA LEU A 138 8.65 6.05 -3.79
C LEU A 138 9.37 5.70 -5.11
N HIS A 139 10.69 5.89 -5.17
CA HIS A 139 11.50 5.56 -6.34
C HIS A 139 11.60 4.04 -6.59
N ARG A 140 11.46 3.22 -5.53
CA ARG A 140 11.48 1.76 -5.62
C ARG A 140 10.16 1.18 -6.16
N THR A 141 9.03 1.82 -5.87
CA THR A 141 7.70 1.37 -6.31
C THR A 141 7.24 2.04 -7.60
N ALA A 142 7.87 3.15 -8.00
CA ALA A 142 7.64 3.75 -9.30
C ALA A 142 8.03 2.74 -10.39
N PRO A 143 7.17 2.52 -11.41
CA PRO A 143 7.63 1.80 -12.60
C PRO A 143 8.87 2.52 -13.11
N PRO A 144 9.90 1.80 -13.62
CA PRO A 144 11.05 2.45 -14.21
C PRO A 144 10.48 3.45 -15.21
N ARG A 145 10.76 4.76 -15.02
CA ARG A 145 10.45 5.76 -16.05
C ARG A 145 11.10 5.19 -17.28
N GLY A 146 10.29 4.70 -18.24
CA GLY A 146 10.80 4.09 -19.45
C GLY A 146 11.80 5.08 -19.99
N GLY A 147 13.07 4.70 -19.96
CA GLY A 147 14.15 5.63 -20.28
C GLY A 147 13.83 6.14 -21.67
N LYS A 148 13.42 7.41 -21.78
CA LYS A 148 13.77 8.14 -22.97
C LYS A 148 15.28 8.00 -22.98
N GLY A 149 15.83 7.27 -23.96
CA GLY A 149 17.25 7.28 -24.22
C GLY A 149 17.72 8.73 -24.34
N PRO A 150 19.02 9.00 -24.47
CA PRO A 150 19.44 10.31 -24.94
C PRO A 150 18.57 10.62 -26.17
N VAL A 151 17.77 11.69 -26.08
CA VAL A 151 17.01 12.18 -27.23
C VAL A 151 18.06 12.33 -28.32
N SER A 152 18.00 11.47 -29.34
CA SER A 152 18.79 11.66 -30.54
C SER A 152 18.46 13.06 -31.01
N SER A 153 19.48 13.84 -31.34
CA SER A 153 19.42 15.24 -31.79
C SER A 153 18.44 15.51 -32.94
N GLU A 154 17.83 14.47 -33.49
CA GLU A 154 16.88 14.49 -34.61
C GLU A 154 15.41 14.47 -34.15
N ASP A 155 15.13 14.26 -32.85
CA ASP A 155 13.79 14.33 -32.25
C ASP A 155 13.59 15.62 -31.42
N GLU A 156 14.27 16.71 -31.81
CA GLU A 156 13.79 18.05 -31.48
C GLU A 156 12.50 18.27 -32.25
N ARG A 157 11.40 17.81 -31.66
CA ARG A 157 10.08 18.32 -31.97
C ARG A 157 10.19 19.82 -31.78
N ASP A 158 10.20 20.53 -32.91
CA ASP A 158 10.32 21.98 -33.06
C ASP A 158 9.23 22.64 -32.22
N TRP A 159 9.50 22.74 -30.93
CA TRP A 159 8.79 23.64 -30.06
C TRP A 159 9.16 25.00 -30.62
N PRO A 160 8.20 25.78 -31.15
CA PRO A 160 8.52 27.02 -31.82
C PRO A 160 9.44 27.79 -30.88
N LYS A 161 10.70 27.96 -31.27
CA LYS A 161 11.60 28.86 -30.57
C LYS A 161 10.83 30.15 -30.54
N ALA A 162 10.46 30.56 -29.32
CA ALA A 162 9.82 31.84 -29.13
C ALA A 162 10.74 32.83 -29.83
N GLU A 163 10.31 33.35 -30.99
CA GLU A 163 10.83 34.60 -31.48
C GLU A 163 10.87 35.50 -30.25
N GLU A 164 12.03 36.10 -30.02
CA GLU A 164 12.21 37.20 -29.08
C GLU A 164 11.27 38.32 -29.53
N ARG A 165 9.97 38.13 -29.29
CA ARG A 165 9.07 39.24 -29.02
C ARG A 165 9.69 39.83 -27.78
N ASP A 166 10.07 41.09 -27.89
CA ASP A 166 10.40 41.96 -26.78
C ASP A 166 9.29 41.81 -25.73
N ALA A 167 9.41 40.78 -24.90
CA ALA A 167 8.51 40.50 -23.82
C ALA A 167 8.97 41.49 -22.77
N GLU A 168 8.32 42.65 -22.76
CA GLU A 168 8.36 43.52 -21.60
C GLU A 168 8.08 42.62 -20.40
N GLU A 169 9.12 42.35 -19.60
CA GLU A 169 8.99 41.59 -18.38
C GLU A 169 8.08 42.40 -17.48
N VAL A 170 6.78 42.11 -17.53
CA VAL A 170 5.79 42.73 -16.65
C VAL A 170 6.08 42.15 -15.27
N PRO A 171 6.65 42.92 -14.32
CA PRO A 171 6.99 42.38 -13.02
C PRO A 171 5.70 41.95 -12.34
N PHE A 172 5.73 40.81 -11.65
CA PHE A 172 4.58 40.30 -10.91
C PHE A 172 4.22 41.27 -9.78
N ASP A 173 3.22 42.12 -10.04
CA ASP A 173 2.70 43.08 -9.09
C ASP A 173 1.74 42.38 -8.12
N LEU A 174 2.27 42.10 -6.93
CA LEU A 174 1.54 41.42 -5.86
C LEU A 174 0.35 42.25 -5.36
N GLU A 175 0.42 43.58 -5.42
CA GLU A 175 -0.69 44.45 -4.99
C GLU A 175 -1.82 44.44 -6.01
N ALA A 176 -1.50 44.43 -7.31
CA ALA A 176 -2.50 44.27 -8.36
C ALA A 176 -3.20 42.90 -8.27
N PHE A 177 -2.46 41.84 -7.97
CA PHE A 177 -3.01 40.50 -7.77
C PHE A 177 -3.96 40.44 -6.57
N MET A 178 -3.60 41.05 -5.43
CA MET A 178 -4.48 41.10 -4.26
C MET A 178 -5.70 41.98 -4.49
N ARG A 179 -5.56 43.11 -5.21
CA ARG A 179 -6.69 43.99 -5.54
C ARG A 179 -7.73 43.30 -6.44
N TYR A 180 -7.28 42.45 -7.37
CA TYR A 180 -8.17 41.64 -8.20
C TYR A 180 -8.92 40.57 -7.38
N ALA A 181 -8.27 39.99 -6.36
CA ALA A 181 -8.89 39.02 -5.48
C ALA A 181 -9.93 39.63 -4.52
N ASP A 182 -9.81 40.92 -4.22
CA ASP A 182 -10.75 41.67 -3.37
C ASP A 182 -11.96 42.24 -4.15
N GLU A 183 -11.94 42.23 -5.50
CA GLU A 183 -13.04 42.75 -6.34
C GLU A 183 -14.18 41.73 -6.60
N ASP A 184 -14.02 40.45 -6.19
CA ASP A 184 -15.02 39.38 -6.38
C ASP A 184 -15.99 39.19 -5.19
N ASP A 185 -16.27 40.24 -4.41
CA ASP A 185 -17.44 40.32 -3.52
C ASP A 185 -18.60 41.09 -4.21
N ASP A 186 -18.93 40.74 -5.46
CA ASP A 186 -20.16 41.20 -6.14
C ASP A 186 -21.33 40.24 -5.82
N PRO A 187 -22.35 40.65 -5.04
CA PRO A 187 -23.45 39.80 -4.58
C PRO A 187 -24.50 39.49 -5.67
N SER A 188 -24.15 39.48 -6.96
CA SER A 188 -25.12 39.45 -8.06
C SER A 188 -25.18 38.16 -8.90
N ILE A 189 -24.68 37.03 -8.40
CA ILE A 189 -24.92 35.72 -9.05
C ILE A 189 -26.15 35.04 -8.40
N PRO A 190 -27.32 34.96 -9.07
CA PRO A 190 -28.47 34.27 -8.52
C PRO A 190 -28.28 32.74 -8.57
N THR A 191 -28.71 32.09 -7.49
CA THR A 191 -28.90 30.63 -7.34
C THR A 191 -29.89 30.05 -8.35
#